data_AF-A0A1G0ZV04-F1
#
_entry.id   AF-A0A1G0ZV04-F1
#
_cell.length_a   1.000
_cell.length_b   1.000
_cell.length_c   1.000
_cell.angle_alpha   90.00
_cell.angle_beta   90.00
_cell.angle_gamma   90.00
#
_symmetry.space_group_name_H-M   'P 1'
#
loop_
_entity.id
_entity.type
_entity.pdbx_description
1 polymer ?
#
loop_
_entity_poly.entity_id
_entity_poly.type
_entity_poly.pdbx_seq_one_letter_code
_entity_poly.pdbx_strand_id
1 'polypeptide(L)'
;MIVVAIIGLLAAIAIPSFVKARNTSQQNACINNLRQIDSGKEQWAMAQSKNDGTAVVTTEVDAYIKGNTTPNCPSSGTYTYGVVGTDPDCDSDAVTSHNFGG
;
A
#
# COMPACT_ATOMS: atom_id res chain seq x y z
N MET A 1 17.76 20.96 -36.72
CA MET A 1 18.47 20.24 -35.64
C MET A 1 18.45 20.95 -34.28
N ILE A 2 18.09 22.25 -34.20
CA ILE A 2 18.03 22.98 -32.91
C ILE A 2 16.84 22.59 -32.00
N VAL A 3 15.70 22.22 -32.59
CA VAL A 3 14.46 21.88 -31.85
C VAL A 3 14.65 20.64 -30.97
N VAL A 4 15.35 19.62 -31.47
CA VAL A 4 15.62 18.38 -30.72
C VAL A 4 16.46 18.66 -29.47
N ALA A 5 17.44 19.58 -29.57
CA ALA A 5 18.29 19.95 -28.44
C ALA A 5 17.51 20.65 -27.31
N ILE A 6 16.58 21.55 -27.67
CA ILE A 6 15.74 22.26 -26.69
C ILE A 6 14.78 21.29 -25.99
N ILE A 7 14.13 20.41 -26.75
CA ILE A 7 13.23 19.39 -26.18
C ILE A 7 14.00 18.45 -25.24
N GLY A 8 15.21 18.02 -25.63
CA GLY A 8 16.08 17.17 -24.80
C GLY A 8 16.45 17.81 -23.46
N LEU A 9 16.80 19.11 -23.46
CA LEU A 9 17.14 19.84 -22.24
C LEU A 9 15.95 19.96 -21.27
N LEU A 10 14.77 20.29 -21.79
CA LEU A 10 13.55 20.39 -20.97
C LEU A 10 13.14 19.03 -20.37
N ALA A 11 13.21 17.97 -21.17
CA ALA A 11 12.91 16.61 -20.73
C ALA A 11 13.86 16.14 -19.62
N ALA A 12 15.16 16.46 -19.73
CA ALA A 12 16.16 16.07 -18.73
C ALA A 12 15.87 16.61 -17.32
N ILE A 13 15.27 17.80 -17.20
CA ILE A 13 14.88 18.40 -15.92
C ILE A 13 13.55 17.79 -15.42
N ALA A 14 12.61 17.53 -16.32
CA ALA A 14 11.26 17.09 -15.97
C ALA A 14 11.18 15.61 -15.56
N ILE A 15 11.89 14.71 -16.25
CA ILE A 15 11.88 13.26 -16.00
C ILE A 15 12.20 12.88 -14.54
N PRO A 16 13.30 13.38 -13.91
CA PRO A 16 13.63 12.97 -12.54
C PRO A 16 12.57 13.39 -11.52
N SER A 17 11.96 14.57 -11.70
CA SER A 17 10.86 15.05 -10.85
C SER A 17 9.61 14.17 -11.00
N PHE A 18 9.27 13.82 -12.25
CA PHE A 18 8.11 12.97 -12.54
C PHE A 18 8.26 11.55 -11.97
N VAL A 19 9.45 10.95 -12.07
CA VAL A 19 9.74 9.63 -11.48
C VAL A 19 9.63 9.69 -9.96
N LYS A 20 10.20 10.72 -9.31
CA LYS A 20 10.08 10.89 -7.86
C LYS A 20 8.63 11.04 -7.42
N ALA A 21 7.85 11.89 -8.08
CA ALA A 21 6.45 12.10 -7.78
C ALA A 21 5.63 10.80 -7.92
N ARG A 22 5.91 10.01 -8.95
CA ARG A 22 5.27 8.70 -9.15
C ARG A 22 5.65 7.71 -8.04
N ASN A 23 6.88 7.68 -7.57
CA ASN A 23 7.29 6.79 -6.48
C ASN A 23 6.61 7.18 -5.16
N THR A 24 6.55 8.48 -4.85
CA THR A 24 5.85 8.98 -3.65
C THR A 24 4.35 8.72 -3.70
N SER A 25 3.68 8.87 -4.86
CA SER A 25 2.26 8.57 -4.96
C SER A 25 1.95 7.09 -4.79
N GLN A 26 2.79 6.20 -5.35
CA GLN A 26 2.69 4.76 -5.15
C GLN A 26 2.88 4.36 -3.68
N GLN A 27 3.88 4.95 -3.00
CA GLN A 27 4.12 4.72 -1.58
C GLN A 27 2.92 5.13 -0.73
N ASN A 28 2.39 6.33 -0.95
CA ASN A 28 1.22 6.84 -0.21
C ASN A 28 -0.03 5.99 -0.45
N ALA A 29 -0.26 5.55 -1.69
CA ALA A 29 -1.36 4.64 -2.00
C ALA A 29 -1.19 3.28 -1.29
N CYS A 30 0.04 2.75 -1.23
CA CYS A 30 0.32 1.51 -0.51
C CYS A 30 0.04 1.64 1.00
N ILE A 31 0.51 2.71 1.63
CA ILE A 31 0.24 2.99 3.04
C ILE A 31 -1.26 3.09 3.29
N ASN A 32 -2.00 3.77 2.42
CA ASN A 32 -3.46 3.87 2.54
C ASN A 32 -4.16 2.52 2.38
N ASN A 33 -3.65 1.62 1.55
CA ASN A 33 -4.17 0.25 1.43
C ASN A 33 -3.93 -0.53 2.71
N LEU A 34 -2.73 -0.45 3.29
CA LEU A 34 -2.41 -1.13 4.55
C LEU A 34 -3.29 -0.64 5.70
N ARG A 35 -3.54 0.67 5.78
CA ARG A 35 -4.47 1.24 6.78
C ARG A 35 -5.90 0.71 6.60
N GLN A 36 -6.36 0.55 5.36
CA GLN A 36 -7.67 -0.05 5.09
C GLN A 36 -7.71 -1.53 5.47
N ILE A 37 -6.64 -2.27 5.20
CA ILE A 37 -6.50 -3.68 5.60
C ILE A 37 -6.55 -3.79 7.13
N ASP A 38 -5.83 -2.93 7.83
CA ASP A 38 -5.78 -2.95 9.29
C ASP A 38 -7.14 -2.62 9.92
N SER A 39 -7.78 -1.53 9.46
CA SER A 39 -9.13 -1.20 9.89
C SER A 39 -10.16 -2.28 9.53
N GLY A 40 -9.99 -2.97 8.39
CA GLY A 40 -10.83 -4.10 8.00
C GLY A 40 -10.62 -5.31 8.90
N LYS A 41 -9.38 -5.61 9.28
CA LYS A 41 -9.04 -6.66 10.25
C LYS A 41 -9.66 -6.40 11.60
N GLU A 42 -9.56 -5.19 12.13
CA GLU A 42 -10.16 -4.81 13.41
C GLU A 42 -11.69 -4.99 13.36
N GLN A 43 -12.34 -4.53 12.28
CA GLN A 43 -13.78 -4.70 12.09
C GLN A 43 -14.19 -6.18 12.02
N TRP A 44 -13.44 -6.99 11.28
CA TRP A 44 -13.66 -8.43 11.22
C TRP A 44 -13.47 -9.10 12.58
N ALA A 45 -12.41 -8.74 13.31
CA ALA A 45 -12.14 -9.27 14.64
C ALA A 45 -13.27 -8.93 15.63
N MET A 46 -13.77 -7.69 15.60
CA MET A 46 -14.91 -7.26 16.41
C MET A 46 -16.20 -7.99 16.02
N ALA A 47 -16.49 -8.12 14.72
CA ALA A 47 -17.71 -8.77 14.24
C ALA A 47 -17.74 -10.27 14.56
N GLN A 48 -16.60 -10.95 14.46
CA GLN A 48 -16.48 -12.39 14.66
C GLN A 48 -15.99 -12.77 16.08
N SER A 49 -15.90 -11.79 17.00
CA SER A 49 -15.38 -11.97 18.36
C SER A 49 -14.04 -12.72 18.39
N LYS A 50 -13.11 -12.34 17.50
CA LYS A 50 -11.75 -12.90 17.47
C LYS A 50 -10.87 -12.18 18.47
N ASN A 51 -9.97 -12.94 19.09
CA ASN A 51 -8.95 -12.39 19.98
C ASN A 51 -7.68 -12.04 19.19
N ASP A 52 -6.88 -11.15 19.76
CA ASP A 52 -5.54 -10.84 19.27
C ASP A 52 -4.69 -12.13 19.16
N GLY A 53 -3.91 -12.24 18.10
CA GLY A 53 -3.13 -13.43 17.76
C GLY A 53 -3.88 -14.47 16.92
N THR A 54 -5.16 -14.27 16.62
CA THR A 54 -5.89 -15.15 15.68
C THR A 54 -5.40 -14.93 14.25
N ALA A 55 -5.12 -16.01 13.52
CA ALA A 55 -4.78 -15.93 12.10
C ALA A 55 -5.93 -15.31 11.30
N VAL A 56 -5.63 -14.25 10.55
CA VAL A 56 -6.61 -13.53 9.75
C VAL A 56 -6.96 -14.35 8.50
N VAL A 57 -8.24 -14.53 8.24
CA VAL A 57 -8.73 -15.08 6.97
C VAL A 57 -8.93 -13.93 6.00
N THR A 58 -8.03 -13.81 5.02
CA THR A 58 -8.01 -12.68 4.08
C THR A 58 -9.34 -12.49 3.35
N THR A 59 -10.00 -13.56 2.94
CA THR A 59 -11.31 -13.49 2.26
C THR A 59 -12.42 -12.94 3.15
N GLU A 60 -12.36 -13.17 4.46
CA GLU A 60 -13.36 -12.64 5.38
C GLU A 60 -13.09 -11.17 5.70
N VAL A 61 -11.82 -10.79 5.85
CA VAL A 61 -11.43 -9.38 6.04
C VAL A 61 -11.69 -8.56 4.80
N ASP A 62 -11.47 -9.12 3.60
CA ASP A 62 -11.71 -8.41 2.35
C ASP A 62 -13.15 -7.93 2.23
N ALA A 63 -14.13 -8.63 2.82
CA ALA A 63 -15.52 -8.19 2.89
C ALA A 63 -15.74 -6.89 3.70
N TYR A 64 -14.80 -6.54 4.57
CA TYR A 64 -14.77 -5.28 5.34
C TYR A 64 -13.91 -4.20 4.69
N ILE A 65 -13.24 -4.52 3.58
CA ILE A 65 -12.45 -3.58 2.79
C ILE A 65 -13.31 -3.06 1.63
N LYS A 66 -13.18 -1.76 1.33
CA LYS A 66 -13.90 -1.14 0.22
C LYS A 66 -13.51 -1.80 -1.11
N GLY A 67 -14.47 -2.47 -1.73
CA GLY A 67 -14.26 -3.23 -2.97
C GLY A 67 -14.31 -4.74 -2.79
N ASN A 68 -14.51 -5.24 -1.56
CA ASN A 68 -14.65 -6.67 -1.25
C ASN A 68 -13.50 -7.53 -1.79
N THR A 69 -12.30 -6.96 -1.85
CA THR A 69 -11.11 -7.58 -2.44
C THR A 69 -9.86 -7.05 -1.78
N THR A 70 -8.81 -7.87 -1.77
CA THR A 70 -7.47 -7.45 -1.40
C THR A 70 -7.04 -6.27 -2.31
N PRO A 71 -6.63 -5.12 -1.75
CA PRO A 71 -6.15 -4.00 -2.54
C PRO A 71 -4.96 -4.40 -3.42
N ASN A 72 -4.85 -3.80 -4.60
CA ASN A 72 -3.69 -3.99 -5.46
C ASN A 72 -2.55 -3.04 -5.03
N CYS A 73 -1.35 -3.56 -4.82
CA CYS A 73 -0.18 -2.73 -4.57
C CYS A 73 0.32 -2.10 -5.88
N PRO A 74 0.35 -0.77 -6.01
CA PRO A 74 0.78 -0.10 -7.23
C PRO A 74 2.28 -0.29 -7.52
N SER A 75 3.06 -0.71 -6.53
CA SER A 75 4.48 -1.07 -6.64
C SER A 75 4.69 -2.58 -6.84
N SER A 76 3.66 -3.33 -7.23
CA SER A 76 3.69 -4.80 -7.44
C SER A 76 4.07 -5.66 -6.22
N GLY A 77 3.93 -5.11 -5.00
CA GLY A 77 4.12 -5.88 -3.77
C GLY A 77 2.91 -6.75 -3.40
N THR A 78 3.12 -7.74 -2.54
CA THR A 78 2.04 -8.55 -1.96
C THR A 78 1.74 -8.07 -0.55
N TYR A 79 0.45 -7.97 -0.19
CA TYR A 79 0.01 -7.62 1.16
C TYR A 79 -0.10 -8.85 2.05
N THR A 80 0.44 -8.75 3.26
CA THR A 80 0.38 -9.79 4.30
C THR A 80 -0.41 -9.26 5.48
N TYR A 81 -1.57 -9.87 5.75
CA TYR A 81 -2.52 -9.35 6.76
C TYR A 81 -2.10 -9.71 8.20
N GLY A 82 -1.28 -10.75 8.36
CA GLY A 82 -0.79 -11.20 9.65
C GLY A 82 -1.87 -11.81 10.54
N VAL A 83 -1.66 -11.70 11.86
CA VAL A 83 -2.66 -12.05 12.87
C VAL A 83 -3.41 -10.81 13.34
N VAL A 84 -4.57 -11.00 13.98
CA VAL A 84 -5.29 -9.90 14.64
C VAL A 84 -4.38 -9.24 15.68
N GLY A 85 -4.30 -7.90 15.66
CA GLY A 85 -3.45 -7.13 16.56
C GLY A 85 -1.98 -7.00 16.15
N THR A 86 -1.58 -7.54 14.99
CA THR A 86 -0.27 -7.25 14.37
C THR A 86 -0.47 -6.44 13.12
N ASP A 87 0.39 -5.46 12.89
CA ASP A 87 0.34 -4.60 11.70
C ASP A 87 0.41 -5.42 10.40
N PRO A 88 -0.40 -5.08 9.38
CA PRO A 88 -0.26 -5.68 8.07
C PRO A 88 1.00 -5.16 7.38
N ASP A 89 1.65 -6.03 6.61
CA ASP A 89 2.91 -5.74 5.94
C ASP A 89 2.75 -5.78 4.41
N CYS A 90 3.68 -5.17 3.69
CA CYS A 90 3.78 -5.32 2.25
C CYS A 90 5.22 -5.55 1.79
N ASP A 91 5.40 -6.54 0.91
CA ASP A 91 6.72 -6.97 0.42
C ASP A 91 7.34 -6.04 -0.63
N SER A 92 6.74 -4.87 -0.89
CA SER A 92 7.29 -3.94 -1.88
C SER A 92 8.44 -3.09 -1.32
N ASP A 93 9.60 -3.11 -1.99
CA ASP A 93 10.78 -2.29 -1.67
C ASP A 93 10.49 -0.78 -1.52
N ALA A 94 9.44 -0.28 -2.18
CA ALA A 94 8.99 1.12 -2.10
C ALA A 94 8.42 1.51 -0.72
N VAL A 95 8.23 0.53 0.15
CA VAL A 95 7.43 0.64 1.37
C VAL A 95 8.13 -0.19 2.47
N THR A 96 9.45 -0.07 2.59
CA THR A 96 10.26 -0.70 3.66
C THR A 96 10.09 -0.03 5.04
N SER A 97 9.06 0.82 5.25
CA SER A 97 8.86 1.56 6.50
C SER A 97 7.40 1.99 6.70
N HIS A 98 6.52 1.06 7.10
CA HIS A 98 5.32 1.42 7.88
C HIS A 98 5.48 0.70 9.19
N ASN A 99 6.23 1.34 10.08
CA ASN A 99 6.04 1.05 11.49
C ASN A 99 4.74 1.77 11.84
N PHE A 100 3.65 1.05 12.14
CA PHE A 100 2.48 1.66 12.76
C PHE A 100 2.78 1.86 14.26
N GLY A 101 3.93 2.44 14.56
CA GLY A 101 4.41 2.70 15.90
C GLY A 101 4.11 4.14 16.29
N GLY A 102 2.98 4.34 16.96
CA GLY A 102 2.67 5.49 17.79
C GLY A 102 2.13 5.01 19.12
#